data_AF-A0A842QIP4-F1
#
_entry.id   AF-A0A842QIP4-F1
#
_cell.length_a   1.000
_cell.length_b   1.000
_cell.length_c   1.000
_cell.angle_alpha   90.00
_cell.angle_beta   90.00
_cell.angle_gamma   90.00
#
_symmetry.space_group_name_H-M   'P 1'
#
loop_
_entity.id
_entity.type
_entity.pdbx_description
1 polymer ?
#
loop_
_entity_poly.entity_id
_entity_poly.type
_entity_poly.pdbx_seq_one_letter_code
_entity_poly.pdbx_strand_id
1 'polypeptide(L)'
;MPKRHYPPFDKLSENLIRVMDEVTATIDKAGIQYVVFAGVAAKLYGSQRELSDDVDLMVKDSNLESLRDVFKQYGAVLRDYESTGIVSHMVSFERDGVGVDIVGNCRILQEFVYTPDDLVFNKRRIINMTDDRQIALASPEDVFVFKALSQRGRDVGKFDIDDAVAIFNSQGLDFDYVADRAKACNGYDRVMKFIEHQGVLIQQ
;
A
#
# COMPACT_ATOMS: atom_id res chain seq x y z
N MET A 1 -7.09 12.33 32.40
CA MET A 1 -7.25 12.66 30.96
C MET A 1 -7.85 11.44 30.27
N PRO A 2 -8.91 11.57 29.47
CA PRO A 2 -9.42 10.42 28.73
C PRO A 2 -8.36 9.97 27.72
N LYS A 3 -8.06 8.66 27.69
CA LYS A 3 -7.18 8.06 26.67
C LYS A 3 -7.82 8.31 25.31
N ARG A 4 -7.17 9.10 24.46
CA ARG A 4 -7.62 9.33 23.07
C ARG A 4 -7.49 8.00 22.33
N HIS A 5 -8.62 7.46 21.87
CA HIS A 5 -8.65 6.31 20.97
C HIS A 5 -8.31 6.81 19.57
N TYR A 6 -7.04 6.69 19.19
CA TYR A 6 -6.65 6.69 17.78
C TYR A 6 -7.08 5.33 17.19
N PRO A 7 -7.85 5.25 16.09
CA PRO A 7 -8.03 3.99 15.39
C PRO A 7 -6.75 3.66 14.57
N PRO A 8 -6.67 2.49 13.94
CA PRO A 8 -6.01 1.25 14.37
C PRO A 8 -4.45 1.28 14.39
N PHE A 9 -3.81 2.44 14.56
CA PHE A 9 -2.34 2.51 14.69
C PHE A 9 -1.81 1.86 15.97
N ASP A 10 -2.65 1.63 16.97
CA ASP A 10 -2.34 0.84 18.17
C ASP A 10 -1.90 -0.60 17.86
N LYS A 11 -2.16 -1.07 16.63
CA LYS A 11 -1.70 -2.37 16.12
C LYS A 11 -0.32 -2.33 15.45
N LEU A 12 0.29 -1.14 15.33
CA LEU A 12 1.62 -0.96 14.76
C LEU A 12 2.65 -0.76 15.87
N SER A 13 3.91 -1.11 15.61
CA SER A 13 4.99 -0.82 16.54
C SER A 13 5.24 0.69 16.62
N GLU A 14 5.67 1.19 17.79
CA GLU A 14 5.99 2.62 17.98
C GLU A 14 7.07 3.11 17.01
N ASN A 15 8.06 2.25 16.72
CA ASN A 15 9.11 2.55 15.75
C ASN A 15 8.56 2.70 14.33
N LEU A 16 7.67 1.79 13.90
CA LEU A 16 7.05 1.87 12.57
C LEU A 16 6.23 3.15 12.41
N ILE A 17 5.44 3.52 13.44
CA ILE A 17 4.65 4.76 13.43
C ILE A 17 5.58 5.98 13.29
N ARG A 18 6.64 6.04 14.10
CA ARG A 18 7.57 7.18 14.09
C ARG A 18 8.29 7.32 12.74
N VAL A 19 8.77 6.22 12.17
CA VAL A 19 9.45 6.23 10.86
C VAL A 19 8.47 6.63 9.76
N MET A 20 7.27 6.06 9.75
CA MET A 20 6.21 6.44 8.82
C MET A 20 5.87 7.93 8.92
N ASP A 21 5.79 8.49 10.13
CA ASP A 21 5.59 9.93 10.32
C ASP A 21 6.72 10.76 9.71
N GLU A 22 7.97 10.46 10.07
CA GLU A 22 9.15 11.19 9.59
C GLU A 22 9.23 11.18 8.06
N VAL A 23 9.02 10.01 7.44
CA VAL A 23 9.03 9.84 5.99
C VAL A 23 7.90 10.63 5.34
N THR A 24 6.67 10.41 5.79
CA THR A 24 5.51 11.07 5.17
C THR A 24 5.55 12.58 5.35
N ALA A 25 5.99 13.10 6.49
CA ALA A 25 6.12 14.54 6.74
C ALA A 25 7.21 15.16 5.86
N THR A 26 8.26 14.40 5.55
CA THR A 26 9.31 14.82 4.63
C THR A 26 8.79 14.89 3.19
N ILE A 27 7.98 13.92 2.76
CA ILE A 27 7.34 13.93 1.44
C ILE A 27 6.34 15.10 1.33
N ASP A 28 5.54 15.36 2.38
CA ASP A 28 4.62 16.50 2.43
C ASP A 28 5.36 17.84 2.26
N LYS A 29 6.49 18.03 2.95
CA LYS A 29 7.33 19.23 2.82
C LYS A 29 7.91 19.39 1.42
N ALA A 30 8.14 18.29 0.70
CA ALA A 30 8.58 18.31 -0.69
C ALA A 30 7.43 18.61 -1.67
N GLY A 31 6.18 18.69 -1.21
CA GLY A 31 5.00 18.94 -2.05
C GLY A 31 4.65 17.77 -2.98
N ILE A 32 5.10 16.56 -2.63
CA ILE A 32 4.91 15.36 -3.46
C ILE A 32 3.68 14.59 -2.97
N GLN A 33 2.79 14.23 -3.89
CA GLN A 33 1.66 13.36 -3.56
C GLN A 33 2.13 11.93 -3.33
N TYR A 34 1.62 11.32 -2.26
CA TYR A 34 1.87 9.93 -1.90
C TYR A 34 0.63 9.27 -1.33
N VAL A 35 0.68 7.94 -1.21
CA VAL A 35 -0.19 7.15 -0.34
C VAL A 35 0.63 6.10 0.39
N VAL A 36 0.36 5.88 1.68
CA VAL A 36 0.81 4.68 2.40
C VAL A 36 0.05 3.48 1.84
N PHE A 37 0.77 2.39 1.58
CA PHE A 37 0.28 1.27 0.78
C PHE A 37 0.60 -0.10 1.43
N ALA A 38 0.24 -1.17 0.72
CA ALA A 38 0.59 -2.56 1.00
C ALA A 38 0.32 -3.03 2.44
N GLY A 39 1.36 -3.44 3.18
CA GLY A 39 1.20 -4.17 4.45
C GLY A 39 0.50 -3.35 5.52
N VAL A 40 1.01 -2.14 5.79
CA VAL A 40 0.41 -1.22 6.77
C VAL A 40 -1.04 -0.94 6.40
N ALA A 41 -1.32 -0.59 5.15
CA ALA A 41 -2.70 -0.30 4.73
C ALA A 41 -3.63 -1.50 4.92
N ALA A 42 -3.19 -2.72 4.58
CA ALA A 42 -3.98 -3.93 4.77
C ALA A 42 -4.26 -4.23 6.25
N LYS A 43 -3.29 -4.00 7.15
CA LYS A 43 -3.49 -4.14 8.60
C LYS A 43 -4.56 -3.18 9.10
N LEU A 44 -4.48 -1.92 8.67
CA LEU A 44 -5.47 -0.90 9.03
C LEU A 44 -6.87 -1.22 8.47
N TYR A 45 -6.93 -1.95 7.37
CA TYR A 45 -8.15 -2.44 6.74
C TYR A 45 -8.53 -3.88 7.12
N GLY A 46 -8.07 -4.38 8.27
CA GLY A 46 -8.62 -5.59 8.88
C GLY A 46 -7.76 -6.85 8.79
N SER A 47 -6.61 -6.81 8.10
CA SER A 47 -5.67 -7.93 8.14
C SER A 47 -5.16 -8.17 9.57
N GLN A 48 -5.07 -9.44 9.97
CA GLN A 48 -4.63 -9.84 11.31
C GLN A 48 -3.18 -10.31 11.34
N ARG A 49 -2.52 -10.48 10.19
CA ARG A 49 -1.14 -10.98 10.13
C ARG A 49 -0.16 -10.09 10.90
N GLU A 50 0.93 -10.66 11.37
CA GLU A 50 2.06 -9.87 11.84
C GLU A 50 2.62 -9.03 10.68
N LEU A 51 2.93 -7.77 10.98
CA LEU A 51 3.56 -6.87 10.01
C LEU A 51 5.05 -7.09 9.99
N SER A 52 5.62 -6.94 8.81
CA SER A 52 7.04 -6.68 8.62
C SER A 52 7.36 -5.28 9.13
N ASP A 53 8.62 -5.07 9.54
CA ASP A 53 9.13 -3.76 9.94
C ASP A 53 9.47 -2.92 8.68
N ASP A 54 8.47 -2.68 7.83
CA ASP A 54 8.59 -1.89 6.60
C ASP A 54 7.41 -0.93 6.36
N VAL A 55 7.71 0.19 5.71
CA VAL A 55 6.74 1.18 5.24
C VAL A 55 6.79 1.24 3.72
N ASP A 56 5.71 0.79 3.09
CA ASP A 56 5.51 0.93 1.66
C ASP A 56 4.72 2.21 1.36
N LEU A 57 5.23 3.04 0.45
CA LEU A 57 4.52 4.19 -0.08
C LEU A 57 4.44 4.11 -1.61
N MET A 58 3.39 4.68 -2.19
CA MET A 58 3.29 4.87 -3.64
C MET A 58 3.31 6.34 -4.03
N VAL A 59 4.04 6.64 -5.10
CA VAL A 59 4.20 7.99 -5.68
C VAL A 59 4.24 7.90 -7.20
N LYS A 60 3.98 8.99 -7.92
CA LYS A 60 4.22 8.99 -9.39
C LYS A 60 5.70 8.70 -9.70
N ASP A 61 5.96 7.86 -10.69
CA ASP A 61 7.33 7.51 -11.16
C ASP A 61 8.22 8.74 -11.36
N SER A 62 7.66 9.81 -11.93
CA SER A 62 8.35 11.07 -12.19
C SER A 62 8.95 11.73 -10.94
N ASN A 63 8.51 11.35 -9.75
CA ASN A 63 8.96 11.91 -8.48
C ASN A 63 10.07 11.08 -7.82
N LEU A 64 10.38 9.87 -8.31
CA LEU A 64 11.33 8.96 -7.65
C LEU A 64 12.74 9.55 -7.57
N GLU A 65 13.22 10.20 -8.63
CA GLU A 65 14.55 10.85 -8.59
C GLU A 65 14.59 11.98 -7.56
N SER A 66 13.56 12.82 -7.51
CA SER A 66 13.46 13.88 -6.52
C SER A 66 13.40 13.32 -5.09
N LEU A 67 12.68 12.21 -4.88
CA LEU A 67 12.59 11.56 -3.57
C LEU A 67 13.90 10.91 -3.15
N ARG A 68 14.64 10.29 -4.08
CA ARG A 68 16.01 9.83 -3.81
C ARG A 68 16.86 10.98 -3.26
N ASP A 69 16.77 12.16 -3.87
CA ASP A 69 17.56 13.31 -3.45
C ASP A 69 17.10 13.89 -2.11
N VAL A 70 15.79 13.90 -1.85
CA VAL A 70 15.20 14.28 -0.55
C VAL A 70 15.69 13.35 0.57
N PHE A 71 15.75 12.05 0.32
CA PHE A 71 16.13 11.05 1.31
C PHE A 71 17.61 10.62 1.23
N LYS A 72 18.45 11.29 0.41
CA LYS A 72 19.88 10.96 0.23
C LYS A 72 20.65 10.86 1.55
N GLN A 73 20.33 11.71 2.52
CA GLN A 73 21.01 11.72 3.83
C GLN A 73 20.77 10.44 4.63
N TYR A 74 19.70 9.69 4.32
CA TYR A 74 19.39 8.39 4.89
C TYR A 74 19.91 7.23 4.02
N GLY A 75 20.77 7.51 3.04
CA GLY A 75 21.31 6.49 2.14
C GLY A 75 20.33 6.00 1.08
N ALA A 76 19.29 6.79 0.75
CA ALA A 76 18.30 6.42 -0.24
C ALA A 76 18.90 6.12 -1.61
N VAL A 77 18.53 4.96 -2.14
CA VAL A 77 18.94 4.49 -3.47
C VAL A 77 17.72 4.33 -4.37
N LEU A 78 17.82 4.84 -5.60
CA LEU A 78 16.89 4.52 -6.66
C LEU A 78 17.33 3.19 -7.29
N ARG A 79 16.45 2.20 -7.31
CA ARG A 79 16.74 0.87 -7.84
C ARG A 79 15.55 0.27 -8.57
N ASP A 80 15.86 -0.66 -9.45
CA ASP A 80 14.89 -1.58 -10.01
C ASP A 80 14.68 -2.73 -9.01
N TYR A 81 13.43 -3.13 -8.88
CA TYR A 81 13.01 -4.25 -8.06
C TYR A 81 12.35 -5.30 -8.90
N GLU A 82 12.71 -6.56 -8.68
CA GLU A 82 12.01 -7.70 -9.24
C GLU A 82 11.89 -8.78 -8.16
N SER A 83 10.67 -9.14 -7.81
CA SER A 83 10.41 -10.21 -6.84
C SER A 83 9.04 -10.84 -7.02
N THR A 84 9.04 -12.17 -7.12
CA THR A 84 7.81 -12.99 -7.13
C THR A 84 6.78 -12.45 -8.14
N GLY A 85 7.24 -12.09 -9.33
CA GLY A 85 6.40 -11.59 -10.41
C GLY A 85 6.01 -10.11 -10.31
N ILE A 86 6.52 -9.32 -9.37
CA ILE A 86 6.37 -7.86 -9.37
C ILE A 86 7.68 -7.21 -9.82
N VAL A 87 7.59 -6.30 -10.78
CA VAL A 87 8.69 -5.43 -11.23
C VAL A 87 8.31 -3.97 -10.97
N SER A 88 9.19 -3.17 -10.37
CA SER A 88 8.97 -1.75 -10.14
C SER A 88 10.26 -0.94 -10.07
N HIS A 89 10.14 0.37 -10.27
CA HIS A 89 11.17 1.33 -9.86
C HIS A 89 10.84 1.83 -8.47
N MET A 90 11.83 1.90 -7.58
CA MET A 90 11.60 2.41 -6.24
C MET A 90 12.81 3.08 -5.62
N VAL A 91 12.53 3.99 -4.68
CA VAL A 91 13.51 4.53 -3.76
C VAL A 91 13.46 3.73 -2.47
N SER A 92 14.58 3.15 -2.06
CA SER A 92 14.68 2.33 -0.86
C SER A 92 15.74 2.85 0.09
N PHE A 93 15.46 2.79 1.40
CA PHE A 93 16.42 3.03 2.47
C PHE A 93 15.95 2.35 3.77
N GLU A 94 16.82 2.35 4.77
CA GLU A 94 16.46 1.94 6.13
C GLU A 94 16.50 3.15 7.06
N ARG A 95 15.53 3.25 7.96
CA ARG A 95 15.52 4.24 9.02
C ARG A 95 15.21 3.55 10.34
N ASP A 96 16.19 3.56 11.25
CA ASP A 96 16.07 3.04 12.62
C ASP A 96 15.56 1.58 12.67
N GLY A 97 16.08 0.74 11.77
CA GLY A 97 15.70 -0.67 11.65
C GLY A 97 14.41 -0.94 10.89
N VAL A 98 13.73 0.10 10.38
CA VAL A 98 12.53 0.00 9.55
C VAL A 98 12.90 0.21 8.08
N GLY A 99 12.54 -0.73 7.22
CA GLY A 99 12.68 -0.59 5.77
C GLY A 99 11.68 0.42 5.22
N VAL A 100 12.09 1.27 4.29
CA VAL A 100 11.21 2.22 3.61
C VAL A 100 11.35 2.00 2.12
N ASP A 101 10.25 1.63 1.48
CA ASP A 101 10.16 1.43 0.03
C ASP A 101 9.13 2.42 -0.55
N ILE A 102 9.62 3.39 -1.33
CA ILE A 102 8.79 4.35 -2.04
C ILE A 102 8.71 3.92 -3.49
N VAL A 103 7.56 3.36 -3.86
CA VAL A 103 7.34 2.64 -5.09
C VAL A 103 6.62 3.51 -6.11
N GLY A 104 7.10 3.46 -7.34
CA GLY A 104 6.42 4.07 -8.46
C GLY A 104 5.42 3.13 -9.14
N ASN A 105 5.50 3.06 -10.47
CA ASN A 105 4.74 2.11 -11.26
C ASN A 105 5.17 0.67 -10.95
N CYS A 106 4.18 -0.23 -10.90
CA CYS A 106 4.39 -1.66 -10.73
C CYS A 106 3.88 -2.41 -11.94
N ARG A 107 4.64 -3.40 -12.39
CA ARG A 107 4.20 -4.43 -13.33
C ARG A 107 4.06 -5.75 -12.59
N ILE A 108 2.86 -6.32 -12.58
CA ILE A 108 2.51 -7.55 -11.87
C ILE A 108 2.34 -8.67 -12.90
N LEU A 109 3.03 -9.78 -12.68
CA LEU A 109 3.13 -10.95 -13.56
C LEU A 109 3.52 -10.60 -15.00
N GLN A 110 4.28 -9.51 -15.18
CA GLN A 110 4.62 -8.90 -16.48
C GLN A 110 3.42 -8.40 -17.33
N GLU A 111 2.18 -8.70 -16.92
CA GLU A 111 0.94 -8.48 -17.68
C GLU A 111 0.14 -7.26 -17.20
N PHE A 112 0.07 -7.03 -15.89
CA PHE A 112 -0.78 -6.01 -15.29
C PHE A 112 0.04 -4.80 -14.88
N VAL A 113 -0.41 -3.59 -15.23
CA VAL A 113 0.30 -2.36 -14.87
C VAL A 113 -0.50 -1.62 -13.82
N TYR A 114 0.06 -1.50 -12.62
CA TYR A 114 -0.52 -0.72 -11.55
C TYR A 114 0.23 0.61 -11.41
N THR A 115 -0.46 1.69 -11.72
CA THR A 115 0.08 3.06 -11.66
C THR A 115 -0.57 3.86 -10.53
N PRO A 116 0.21 4.50 -9.65
CA PRO A 116 -0.33 5.48 -8.71
C PRO A 116 -0.66 6.79 -9.45
N ASP A 117 -1.81 6.77 -10.12
CA ASP A 117 -2.33 7.87 -10.93
C ASP A 117 -3.27 8.77 -10.12
N ASP A 118 -3.90 9.73 -10.80
CA ASP A 118 -4.83 10.67 -10.16
C ASP A 118 -6.08 9.96 -9.61
N LEU A 119 -6.48 8.79 -10.12
CA LEU A 119 -7.60 8.04 -9.53
C LEU A 119 -7.23 7.54 -8.14
N VAL A 120 -6.04 6.91 -8.03
CA VAL A 120 -5.51 6.44 -6.73
C VAL A 120 -5.38 7.59 -5.74
N PHE A 121 -4.79 8.71 -6.17
CA PHE A 121 -4.65 9.86 -5.27
C PHE A 121 -6.01 10.46 -4.91
N ASN A 122 -6.97 10.59 -5.84
CA ASN A 122 -8.27 11.17 -5.52
C ASN A 122 -9.14 10.27 -4.63
N LYS A 123 -8.96 8.95 -4.68
CA LYS A 123 -9.70 7.99 -3.84
C LYS A 123 -9.03 7.73 -2.47
N ARG A 124 -7.81 8.25 -2.24
CA ARG A 124 -7.07 8.07 -0.99
C ARG A 124 -7.88 8.52 0.23
N ARG A 125 -7.68 7.85 1.36
CA ARG A 125 -8.23 8.24 2.66
C ARG A 125 -7.22 9.13 3.40
N ILE A 126 -7.69 10.26 3.92
CA ILE A 126 -6.90 11.07 4.85
C ILE A 126 -7.27 10.62 6.27
N ILE A 127 -6.29 10.11 7.01
CA ILE A 127 -6.50 9.58 8.35
C ILE A 127 -5.61 10.29 9.37
N ASN A 128 -6.17 10.55 10.55
CA ASN A 128 -5.41 11.12 11.67
C ASN A 128 -4.52 10.02 12.26
N MET A 129 -3.21 10.22 12.19
CA MET A 129 -2.22 9.37 12.85
C MET A 129 -1.94 9.86 14.26
N THR A 130 -1.87 11.19 14.45
CA THR A 130 -1.91 11.87 15.75
C THR A 130 -2.99 12.97 15.69
N ASP A 131 -3.15 13.74 16.77
CA ASP A 131 -4.11 14.86 16.80
C ASP A 131 -3.76 15.99 15.80
N ASP A 132 -2.47 16.16 15.49
CA ASP A 132 -1.92 17.20 14.63
C ASP A 132 -1.35 16.67 13.31
N ARG A 133 -1.30 15.35 13.14
CA ARG A 133 -0.73 14.69 11.97
C ARG A 133 -1.75 13.84 11.25
N GLN A 134 -1.94 14.17 9.97
CA GLN A 134 -2.73 13.36 9.04
C GLN A 134 -1.81 12.69 8.02
N ILE A 135 -2.15 11.49 7.58
CA ILE A 135 -1.45 10.82 6.49
C ILE A 135 -2.43 10.42 5.38
N ALA A 136 -1.92 10.39 4.16
CA ALA A 136 -2.62 9.80 3.02
C ALA A 136 -2.45 8.27 3.02
N LEU A 137 -3.55 7.54 3.15
CA LEU A 137 -3.61 6.09 3.03
C LEU A 137 -4.32 5.71 1.72
N ALA A 138 -3.81 4.74 0.98
CA ALA A 138 -4.49 4.24 -0.21
C ALA A 138 -5.90 3.74 0.13
N SER A 139 -6.86 3.87 -0.79
CA SER A 139 -8.21 3.34 -0.57
C SER A 139 -8.17 1.81 -0.34
N PRO A 140 -9.10 1.23 0.43
CA PRO A 140 -9.13 -0.23 0.57
C PRO A 140 -9.36 -0.93 -0.78
N GLU A 141 -10.08 -0.29 -1.71
CA GLU A 141 -10.26 -0.80 -3.07
C GLU A 141 -8.94 -0.87 -3.84
N ASP A 142 -8.09 0.15 -3.76
CA ASP A 142 -6.78 0.18 -4.40
C ASP A 142 -5.84 -0.90 -3.84
N VAL A 143 -5.79 -1.04 -2.50
CA VAL A 143 -5.02 -2.08 -1.82
C VAL A 143 -5.56 -3.47 -2.18
N PHE A 144 -6.88 -3.63 -2.24
CA PHE A 144 -7.54 -4.86 -2.65
C PHE A 144 -7.18 -5.23 -4.10
N VAL A 145 -7.33 -4.31 -5.06
CA VAL A 145 -7.06 -4.58 -6.48
C VAL A 145 -5.61 -5.00 -6.68
N PHE A 146 -4.64 -4.28 -6.11
CA PHE A 146 -3.23 -4.65 -6.24
C PHE A 146 -2.93 -6.06 -5.71
N LYS A 147 -3.53 -6.42 -4.57
CA LYS A 147 -3.36 -7.73 -3.96
C LYS A 147 -4.09 -8.84 -4.70
N ALA A 148 -5.30 -8.57 -5.18
CA ALA A 148 -6.08 -9.48 -6.03
C ALA A 148 -5.44 -9.68 -7.42
N LEU A 149 -4.63 -8.73 -7.90
CA LEU A 149 -3.79 -8.93 -9.08
C LEU A 149 -2.55 -9.77 -8.74
N SER A 150 -1.91 -9.50 -7.60
CA SER A 150 -0.67 -10.18 -7.22
C SER A 150 -0.91 -11.65 -6.85
N GLN A 151 -1.93 -11.93 -6.02
CA GLN A 151 -2.30 -13.27 -5.52
C GLN A 151 -1.11 -14.10 -5.02
N ARG A 152 -0.08 -13.47 -4.46
CA ARG A 152 1.07 -14.17 -3.88
C ARG A 152 0.68 -14.70 -2.49
N GLY A 153 0.90 -15.98 -2.27
CA GLY A 153 0.56 -16.68 -1.03
C GLY A 153 1.77 -16.90 -0.12
N ARG A 154 1.51 -17.61 0.99
CA ARG A 154 2.51 -17.95 2.00
C ARG A 154 3.59 -18.89 1.49
N ASP A 155 3.29 -19.66 0.45
CA ASP A 155 4.22 -20.55 -0.27
C ASP A 155 5.44 -19.81 -0.82
N VAL A 156 5.29 -18.51 -1.10
CA VAL A 156 6.37 -17.60 -1.53
C VAL A 156 6.67 -16.52 -0.49
N GLY A 157 6.27 -16.73 0.77
CA GLY A 157 6.51 -15.80 1.88
C GLY A 157 5.74 -14.48 1.78
N LYS A 158 4.63 -14.44 1.04
CA LYS A 158 3.79 -13.24 0.86
C LYS A 158 2.37 -13.49 1.41
N PHE A 159 1.59 -12.42 1.47
CA PHE A 159 0.27 -12.43 2.12
C PHE A 159 -0.81 -11.71 1.29
N ASP A 160 -0.63 -11.60 -0.02
CA ASP A 160 -1.55 -10.80 -0.84
C ASP A 160 -2.95 -11.39 -0.88
N ILE A 161 -3.06 -12.73 -0.97
CA ILE A 161 -4.36 -13.41 -0.90
C ILE A 161 -5.02 -13.14 0.45
N ASP A 162 -4.32 -13.42 1.56
CA ASP A 162 -4.84 -13.25 2.93
C ASP A 162 -5.29 -11.80 3.19
N ASP A 163 -4.46 -10.83 2.82
CA ASP A 163 -4.75 -9.41 2.99
C ASP A 163 -5.95 -8.98 2.11
N ALA A 164 -6.04 -9.44 0.86
CA ALA A 164 -7.18 -9.13 -0.01
C ALA A 164 -8.50 -9.68 0.54
N VAL A 165 -8.49 -10.92 1.06
CA VAL A 165 -9.67 -11.53 1.70
C VAL A 165 -10.09 -10.75 2.95
N ALA A 166 -9.13 -10.37 3.79
CA ALA A 166 -9.42 -9.60 5.00
C ALA A 166 -10.05 -8.22 4.68
N ILE A 167 -9.54 -7.54 3.65
CA ILE A 167 -10.08 -6.26 3.18
C ILE A 167 -11.49 -6.44 2.62
N PHE A 168 -11.68 -7.44 1.75
CA PHE A 168 -12.98 -7.76 1.13
C PHE A 168 -14.07 -7.96 2.19
N ASN A 169 -13.76 -8.72 3.25
CA ASN A 169 -14.70 -9.06 4.31
C ASN A 169 -15.00 -7.90 5.28
N SER A 170 -14.17 -6.85 5.33
CA SER A 170 -14.24 -5.86 6.41
C SER A 170 -14.51 -4.42 5.96
N GLN A 171 -14.26 -4.06 4.70
CA GLN A 171 -14.27 -2.65 4.27
C GLN A 171 -15.51 -2.19 3.49
N GLY A 172 -16.38 -3.10 3.05
CA GLY A 172 -17.56 -2.72 2.25
C GLY A 172 -17.17 -2.00 0.96
N LEU A 173 -16.43 -2.69 0.09
CA LEU A 173 -15.78 -2.12 -1.08
C LEU A 173 -16.76 -1.51 -2.10
N ASP A 174 -16.37 -0.39 -2.69
CA ASP A 174 -17.00 0.19 -3.88
C ASP A 174 -16.66 -0.66 -5.13
N PHE A 175 -17.54 -1.59 -5.48
CA PHE A 175 -17.30 -2.54 -6.57
C PHE A 175 -17.25 -1.90 -7.95
N ASP A 176 -17.94 -0.77 -8.17
CA ASP A 176 -17.84 -0.04 -9.43
C ASP A 176 -16.43 0.54 -9.58
N TYR A 177 -15.89 1.14 -8.52
CA TYR A 177 -14.51 1.60 -8.52
C TYR A 177 -13.50 0.44 -8.63
N VAL A 178 -13.70 -0.68 -7.93
CA VAL A 178 -12.83 -1.87 -8.05
C VAL A 178 -12.80 -2.38 -9.50
N ALA A 179 -13.96 -2.45 -10.15
CA ALA A 179 -14.07 -2.84 -11.55
C ALA A 179 -13.30 -1.91 -12.48
N ASP A 180 -13.49 -0.61 -12.34
CA ASP A 180 -12.82 0.38 -13.17
C ASP A 180 -11.30 0.43 -12.92
N ARG A 181 -10.89 0.32 -11.66
CA ARG A 181 -9.48 0.21 -11.28
C ARG A 181 -8.85 -1.06 -11.85
N ALA A 182 -9.52 -2.20 -11.79
CA ALA A 182 -9.01 -3.45 -12.36
C ALA A 182 -8.90 -3.38 -13.90
N LYS A 183 -9.84 -2.71 -14.59
CA LYS A 183 -9.75 -2.44 -16.04
C LYS A 183 -8.55 -1.56 -16.38
N ALA A 184 -8.33 -0.49 -15.62
CA ALA A 184 -7.19 0.40 -15.80
C ALA A 184 -5.85 -0.35 -15.68
N CYS A 185 -5.81 -1.39 -14.84
CA CYS A 185 -4.65 -2.27 -14.67
C CYS A 185 -4.54 -3.42 -15.69
N ASN A 186 -5.43 -3.50 -16.69
CA ASN A 186 -5.57 -4.64 -17.61
C ASN A 186 -5.85 -5.99 -16.90
N GLY A 187 -6.44 -5.95 -15.70
CA GLY A 187 -6.60 -7.12 -14.83
C GLY A 187 -8.03 -7.39 -14.38
N TYR A 188 -9.02 -6.85 -15.09
CA TYR A 188 -10.45 -7.00 -14.77
C TYR A 188 -10.84 -8.47 -14.54
N ASP A 189 -10.58 -9.35 -15.51
CA ASP A 189 -10.95 -10.77 -15.40
C ASP A 189 -10.29 -11.47 -14.21
N ARG A 190 -9.04 -11.10 -13.90
CA ARG A 190 -8.28 -11.70 -12.80
C ARG A 190 -8.85 -11.29 -11.45
N VAL A 191 -9.18 -10.00 -11.28
CA VAL A 191 -9.78 -9.49 -10.04
C VAL A 191 -11.21 -10.00 -9.88
N MET A 192 -12.02 -10.02 -10.94
CA MET A 192 -13.40 -10.52 -10.86
C MET A 192 -13.44 -12.02 -10.53
N LYS A 193 -12.58 -12.84 -11.15
CA LYS A 193 -12.46 -14.26 -10.77
C LYS A 193 -12.05 -14.45 -9.32
N PHE A 194 -11.19 -13.58 -8.79
CA PHE A 194 -10.83 -13.60 -7.37
C PHE A 194 -12.06 -13.32 -6.50
N ILE A 195 -12.84 -12.27 -6.82
CA ILE A 195 -14.08 -11.93 -6.10
C ILE A 195 -15.09 -13.07 -6.15
N GLU A 196 -15.34 -13.65 -7.34
CA GLU A 196 -16.25 -14.79 -7.52
C GLU A 196 -15.84 -15.97 -6.63
N HIS A 197 -14.54 -16.30 -6.61
CA HIS A 197 -14.02 -17.37 -5.78
C HIS A 197 -14.25 -17.10 -4.28
N GLN A 198 -14.04 -15.87 -3.80
CA GLN A 198 -14.30 -15.52 -2.40
C GLN A 198 -15.80 -15.51 -2.08
N GLY A 199 -16.64 -15.01 -2.99
CA GLY A 199 -18.09 -15.00 -2.83
C GLY A 199 -18.69 -16.41 -2.67
N VAL A 200 -18.13 -17.40 -3.37
CA VAL A 200 -18.52 -18.81 -3.22
C VAL A 200 -18.11 -19.36 -1.85
N LEU A 201 -16.91 -19.00 -1.35
CA LEU A 201 -16.41 -19.47 -0.05
C LEU A 201 -17.17 -18.87 1.15
N ILE A 202 -17.72 -17.66 1.02
CA ILE A 202 -18.48 -16.99 2.09
C ILE A 202 -19.93 -17.52 2.20
N GLN A 203 -20.45 -18.14 1.13
CA GLN A 203 -21.80 -18.71 1.10
C GLN A 203 -21.87 -20.18 1.58
N GLN A 204 -20.74 -20.79 1.95
CA GLN A 204 -20.65 -22.15 2.50
C GLN A 204 -20.37 -22.11 4.01
#